data_AF-C5WDH8-F1
#
_entry.id   AF-C5WDH8-F1
#
_cell.length_a   1.000
_cell.length_b   1.000
_cell.length_c   1.000
_cell.angle_alpha   90.00
_cell.angle_beta   90.00
_cell.angle_gamma   90.00
#
_symmetry.space_group_name_H-M   'P 1'
#
loop_
_entity.id
_entity.type
_entity.pdbx_description
1 polymer ?
#
loop_
_entity_poly.entity_id
_entity_poly.type
_entity_poly.pdbx_seq_one_letter_code
_entity_poly.pdbx_strand_id
1 'polypeptide(L)' 'MIHMKQQIELTAKISVCHSGKRIDHALSKLFPEYSRSYIKKWIINHIVKINNRVINKPKKKFLREIK' A
#
# COMPACT_ATOMS: atom_id res chain seq x y z
N MET A 1 -11.13 -0.37 31.38
CA MET A 1 -11.16 -1.14 30.11
C MET A 1 -10.18 -0.52 29.13
N ILE A 2 -8.98 -1.10 29.00
CA ILE A 2 -7.97 -0.61 28.07
C ILE A 2 -8.35 -1.02 26.64
N HIS A 3 -8.66 -0.05 25.79
CA HIS A 3 -8.88 -0.32 24.36
C HIS A 3 -7.51 -0.56 23.73
N MET A 4 -7.12 -1.83 23.57
CA MET A 4 -5.98 -2.20 22.72
C MET A 4 -6.28 -1.72 21.30
N LYS A 5 -5.63 -0.65 20.87
CA LYS A 5 -5.51 -0.34 19.44
C LYS A 5 -4.67 -1.45 18.82
N GLN A 6 -5.32 -2.46 18.26
CA GLN A 6 -4.65 -3.46 17.44
C GLN A 6 -4.05 -2.72 16.23
N GLN A 7 -2.74 -2.45 16.29
CA GLN A 7 -2.00 -1.96 15.14
C GLN A 7 -1.87 -3.13 14.16
N ILE A 8 -2.68 -3.07 13.10
CA ILE A 8 -2.61 -4.03 12.01
C ILE A 8 -1.46 -3.61 11.10
N GLU A 9 -0.35 -4.35 11.13
CA GLU A 9 0.77 -4.17 10.20
C GLU A 9 0.70 -5.21 9.07
N LEU A 10 0.18 -4.79 7.92
CA LEU A 10 0.05 -5.64 6.74
C LEU A 10 1.33 -5.57 5.90
N THR A 11 2.07 -6.67 5.83
CA THR A 11 3.28 -6.77 5.00
C THR A 11 3.02 -7.72 3.84
N ALA A 12 3.11 -7.21 2.61
CA ALA A 12 3.01 -8.03 1.39
C ALA A 12 4.26 -7.86 0.52
N LYS A 13 4.73 -8.96 -0.06
CA LYS A 13 5.83 -8.93 -1.03
C LYS A 13 5.27 -8.59 -2.42
N ILE A 14 5.49 -7.36 -2.87
CA ILE A 14 5.29 -7.00 -4.28
C ILE A 14 6.40 -7.62 -5.12
N SER A 15 6.03 -8.52 -6.03
CA SER A 15 6.95 -8.99 -7.07
C SER A 15 7.17 -7.93 -8.15
N VAL A 16 8.35 -7.92 -8.76
CA VAL A 16 8.81 -6.94 -9.76
C VAL A 16 7.88 -6.84 -10.97
N CYS A 17 7.07 -7.87 -11.23
CA CYS A 17 6.00 -7.86 -12.26
C CYS A 17 4.88 -6.82 -12.01
N HIS A 18 4.84 -6.20 -10.82
CA HIS A 18 3.96 -5.06 -10.53
C HIS A 18 4.65 -3.71 -10.71
N SER A 19 5.94 -3.69 -11.04
CA SER A 19 6.67 -2.49 -11.44
C SER A 19 5.97 -1.85 -12.64
N GLY A 20 5.80 -0.53 -12.60
CA GLY A 20 5.05 0.22 -13.61
C GLY A 20 3.52 0.17 -13.46
N LYS A 21 2.95 -0.70 -12.60
CA LYS A 21 1.51 -0.68 -12.29
C LYS A 21 1.21 0.39 -11.22
N ARG A 22 -0.03 0.85 -11.22
CA ARG A 22 -0.54 1.78 -10.20
C ARG A 22 -0.51 1.12 -8.83
N ILE A 23 -0.03 1.84 -7.83
CA ILE A 23 0.06 1.36 -6.45
C ILE A 23 -1.31 0.94 -5.92
N ASP A 24 -2.35 1.73 -6.19
CA ASP A 24 -3.74 1.40 -5.81
C ASP A 24 -4.21 0.04 -6.36
N HIS A 25 -3.83 -0.26 -7.60
CA HIS A 25 -4.23 -1.50 -8.27
C HIS A 25 -3.41 -2.69 -7.78
N ALA A 26 -2.10 -2.52 -7.57
CA ALA A 26 -1.24 -3.57 -7.04
C ALA A 26 -1.67 -3.96 -5.61
N LEU A 27 -1.88 -2.98 -4.73
CA LEU A 27 -2.34 -3.22 -3.37
C LEU A 27 -3.71 -3.90 -3.33
N SER A 28 -4.65 -3.50 -4.20
CA SER A 28 -5.95 -4.16 -4.31
C SER A 28 -5.88 -5.61 -4.79
N LYS A 29 -4.82 -6.00 -5.50
CA LYS A 29 -4.57 -7.40 -5.86
C LYS A 29 -3.90 -8.20 -4.75
N LEU A 30 -3.03 -7.57 -3.97
CA LEU A 30 -2.36 -8.20 -2.83
C LEU A 30 -3.30 -8.38 -1.64
N PHE A 31 -4.20 -7.43 -1.44
CA PHE A 31 -5.17 -7.41 -0.36
C PHE A 31 -6.59 -7.37 -0.94
N PRO A 32 -7.09 -8.49 -1.46
CA PRO A 32 -8.46 -8.57 -1.99
C PRO A 32 -9.52 -8.34 -0.91
N GLU A 33 -9.15 -8.52 0.36
CA GLU A 33 -9.96 -8.22 1.55
C GLU A 33 -10.25 -6.71 1.73
N TYR A 34 -9.45 -5.83 1.13
CA TYR A 34 -9.66 -4.38 1.20
C TYR A 34 -10.02 -3.81 -0.17
N SER A 35 -11.16 -3.11 -0.23
CA SER A 35 -11.58 -2.44 -1.46
C SER A 35 -10.60 -1.32 -1.85
N ARG A 36 -10.53 -1.01 -3.15
CA ARG A 36 -9.71 0.10 -3.68
C ARG A 36 -9.97 1.43 -2.98
N SER A 37 -11.20 1.70 -2.54
CA SER A 37 -11.56 2.91 -1.78
C SER A 37 -10.90 2.97 -0.39
N TYR A 38 -10.80 1.84 0.32
CA TYR A 38 -10.09 1.76 1.61
C TYR A 38 -8.59 1.96 1.42
N ILE A 39 -8.01 1.25 0.45
CA ILE A 39 -6.59 1.37 0.11
C ILE A 39 -6.25 2.82 -0.30
N LYS A 40 -7.13 3.47 -1.08
CA LYS A 40 -6.99 4.89 -1.43
C LYS A 40 -6.94 5.78 -0.18
N LYS A 41 -7.84 5.57 0.80
CA LYS A 41 -7.84 6.33 2.06
C LYS A 41 -6.54 6.12 2.84
N TRP A 42 -6.04 4.89 2.96
CA TRP A 42 -4.79 4.62 3.67
C TRP A 42 -3.57 5.28 3.02
N ILE A 43 -3.53 5.29 1.69
CA ILE A 43 -2.50 6.00 0.93
C ILE A 43 -2.59 7.50 1.22
N ILE A 44 -3.76 8.12 1.08
CA ILE A 44 -3.95 9.56 1.34
C ILE A 44 -3.60 9.92 2.80
N ASN A 45 -3.91 9.03 3.75
CA ASN A 45 -3.61 9.23 5.16
C ASN A 45 -2.16 8.91 5.53
N HIS A 46 -1.26 8.67 4.56
CA HIS A 46 0.15 8.39 4.82
C HIS A 46 0.42 7.13 5.66
N ILE A 47 -0.54 6.20 5.68
CA ILE A 47 -0.48 4.95 6.46
C ILE A 47 0.25 3.85 5.68
N VAL A 48 0.26 3.93 4.33
CA VAL A 48 0.88 2.92 3.47
C VAL A 48 2.35 3.25 3.21
N LYS A 49 3.23 2.31 3.56
CA LYS A 49 4.66 2.33 3.23
C LYS A 49 4.99 1.24 2.22
N ILE A 50 5.76 1.61 1.20
CA ILE A 50 6.28 0.69 0.19
C ILE A 50 7.80 0.87 0.14
N ASN A 51 8.56 -0.21 0.35
CA ASN A 51 10.03 -0.16 0.41
C ASN A 51 10.53 0.94 1.38
N ASN A 52 9.99 0.99 2.59
CA ASN A 52 10.25 2.04 3.60
C ASN A 52 9.86 3.48 3.20
N ARG A 53 9.22 3.71 2.06
CA ARG A 53 8.74 5.04 1.65
C ARG A 53 7.25 5.16 1.84
N VAL A 54 6.82 6.18 2.59
CA VAL A 54 5.41 6.53 2.71
C VAL A 54 4.90 7.02 1.36
N ILE A 55 3.85 6.39 0.86
CA ILE A 55 3.21 6.78 -0.40
C ILE A 55 1.91 7.50 -0.06
N ASN A 56 1.75 8.71 -0.59
CA ASN A 56 0.52 9.49 -0.49
C ASN A 56 -0.22 9.65 -1.83
N LYS A 57 0.35 9.13 -2.92
CA LYS A 57 -0.20 9.23 -4.28
C LYS A 57 -0.66 7.85 -4.76
N PRO A 58 -1.98 7.54 -4.73
CA PRO A 58 -2.49 6.22 -5.12
C PRO A 58 -2.26 5.90 -6.60
N LYS A 59 -2.30 6.93 -7.44
CA LYS A 59 -2.04 6.83 -8.89
C LYS A 59 -0.56 6.72 -9.25
N LYS A 60 0.35 6.87 -8.28
CA LYS A 60 1.79 6.75 -8.55
C LYS A 60 2.07 5.32 -8.99
N LYS A 61 2.87 5.17 -10.04
CA LYS A 61 3.34 3.85 -10.49
C LYS A 61 4.38 3.34 -9.51
N PHE A 62 4.46 2.03 -9.32
CA PHE A 62 5.63 1.40 -8.71
C PHE A 62 6.85 1.73 -9.57
N LEU A 63 7.66 2.68 -9.13
CA LEU A 63 8.96 2.96 -9.71
C LEU A 63 9.98 2.22 -8.87
N ARG A 64 10.67 1.24 -9.47
CA ARG A 64 11.88 0.68 -8.88
C ARG A 64 12.90 1.82 -8.88
N GLU A 65 13.33 2.26 -7.70
CA GLU A 65 14.59 3.01 -7.63
C GLU A 65 15.69 2.01 -7.91
N ILE A 66 16.25 2.10 -9.12
CA ILE A 66 17.53 1.52 -9.45
C ILE A 66 18.53 2.48 -8.79
N LYS A 67 19.10 2.06 -7.66
CA LYS A 67 20.29 2.71 -7.09
C LYS A 67 21.46 1.78 -7.33
#